data_AF-A0A6I3HW25-F1
#
_entry.id   AF-A0A6I3HW25-F1
#
_cell.length_a   1.000
_cell.length_b   1.000
_cell.length_c   1.000
_cell.angle_alpha   90.00
_cell.angle_beta   90.00
_cell.angle_gamma   90.00
#
_symmetry.space_group_name_H-M   'P 1'
#
loop_
_entity.id
_entity.type
_entity.pdbx_description
1 polymer ?
#
loop_
_entity_poly.entity_id
_entity_poly.type
_entity_poly.pdbx_seq_one_letter_code
_entity_poly.pdbx_strand_id
1 'polypeptide(L)'
;MSVTPLPRLRTPLCELLGVDYPIIQTGMGWVAGPKLVSASANAGIMGILASATMDFDQLKTSIAEVKSRTTKPFGVNLRADSADVQDRISLMIDEGIKVASFAQAPKPELISRLKDAGVVVIPSIGAKRHAEKVLEWGVDAVLVQGGEGGGHTGSVPTSVLLPQVVDAVAGRVPVIAAGGFFDGRGLIAALAYGASGVAMGTRFLLTSDSSVPQTVKDYYLSRGVLDTVVSVQVDGVPHRVLRTELVNQLESGR
;
A
#
# COMPACT_ATOMS: atom_id res chain seq x y z
N MET A 1 -8.12 -1.76 -38.73
CA MET A 1 -7.74 -0.42 -38.23
C MET A 1 -6.87 -0.61 -37.00
N SER A 2 -5.58 -0.26 -37.09
CA SER A 2 -4.69 -0.29 -35.92
C SER A 2 -5.12 0.84 -35.00
N VAL A 3 -5.77 0.52 -33.88
CA VAL A 3 -6.10 1.50 -32.85
C VAL A 3 -4.79 1.99 -32.26
N THR A 4 -4.41 3.24 -32.54
CA THR A 4 -3.31 3.89 -31.83
C THR A 4 -3.64 3.84 -30.34
N PRO A 5 -2.78 3.22 -29.49
CA PRO A 5 -3.03 3.18 -28.07
C PRO A 5 -3.23 4.60 -27.55
N LEU A 6 -4.29 4.84 -26.78
CA LEU A 6 -4.48 6.13 -26.10
C LEU A 6 -3.23 6.42 -25.24
N PRO A 7 -2.85 7.71 -25.07
CA PRO A 7 -1.76 8.08 -24.19
C PRO A 7 -1.99 7.52 -22.79
N ARG A 8 -0.97 6.86 -22.23
CA ARG A 8 -1.03 6.37 -20.84
C ARG A 8 -1.08 7.58 -19.90
N LEU A 9 -1.98 7.55 -18.92
CA LEU A 9 -2.00 8.53 -17.84
C LEU A 9 -0.71 8.35 -17.01
N ARG A 10 0.27 9.22 -17.22
CA ARG A 10 1.56 9.21 -16.51
C ARG A 10 1.64 10.36 -15.51
N THR A 11 2.26 10.10 -14.38
CA THR A 11 2.50 11.07 -13.31
C THR A 11 3.95 10.93 -12.79
N PRO A 12 4.44 11.84 -11.93
CA PRO A 12 5.75 11.67 -11.29
C PRO A 12 5.91 10.34 -10.54
N LEU A 13 4.80 9.74 -10.07
CA LEU A 13 4.82 8.43 -9.43
C LEU A 13 5.23 7.32 -10.41
N CYS A 14 4.79 7.39 -11.68
CA CYS A 14 5.16 6.42 -12.70
C CYS A 14 6.68 6.40 -12.91
N GLU A 15 7.30 7.60 -13.01
CA GLU A 15 8.75 7.73 -13.20
C GLU A 15 9.53 7.23 -11.98
N LEU A 16 9.09 7.60 -10.78
CA LEU A 16 9.75 7.19 -9.53
C LEU A 16 9.78 5.65 -9.38
N LEU A 17 8.65 5.01 -9.70
CA LEU A 17 8.46 3.58 -9.50
C LEU A 17 8.91 2.73 -10.71
N GLY A 18 9.05 3.32 -11.90
CA GLY A 18 9.32 2.61 -13.14
C GLY A 18 8.12 1.78 -13.62
N VAL A 19 6.90 2.33 -13.51
CA VAL A 19 5.64 1.65 -13.85
C VAL A 19 4.84 2.40 -14.91
N ASP A 20 3.89 1.73 -15.55
CA ASP A 20 3.10 2.26 -16.66
C ASP A 20 1.92 3.11 -16.20
N TYR A 21 1.34 2.78 -15.04
CA TYR A 21 0.16 3.46 -14.50
C TYR A 21 0.36 3.85 -13.02
N PRO A 22 -0.23 4.98 -12.57
CA PRO A 22 -0.06 5.53 -11.22
C PRO A 22 -0.94 4.81 -10.19
N ILE A 23 -0.85 3.48 -10.17
CA ILE A 23 -1.65 2.59 -9.33
C ILE A 23 -0.71 1.68 -8.55
N ILE A 24 -1.04 1.46 -7.28
CA ILE A 24 -0.32 0.55 -6.39
C ILE A 24 -1.29 -0.49 -5.85
N GLN A 25 -0.94 -1.77 -5.99
CA GLN A 25 -1.49 -2.83 -5.15
C GLN A 25 -0.72 -2.79 -3.83
N THR A 26 -1.38 -2.33 -2.76
CA THR A 26 -0.72 -2.10 -1.47
C THR A 26 -0.46 -3.39 -0.69
N GLY A 27 0.54 -3.40 0.19
CA GLY A 27 0.82 -4.53 1.08
C GLY A 27 -0.40 -4.86 1.94
N MET A 28 -0.85 -6.11 1.87
CA MET A 28 -1.95 -6.64 2.67
C MET A 28 -1.50 -7.98 3.26
N GLY A 29 -1.35 -8.06 4.59
CA GLY A 29 -0.96 -9.29 5.27
C GLY A 29 -1.83 -10.48 4.84
N TRP A 30 -1.22 -11.64 4.60
CA TRP A 30 -1.87 -12.86 4.10
C TRP A 30 -2.51 -12.80 2.69
N VAL A 31 -2.62 -11.61 2.08
CA VAL A 31 -3.30 -11.42 0.77
C VAL A 31 -2.31 -11.10 -0.34
N ALA A 32 -1.38 -10.18 -0.08
CA ALA A 32 -0.41 -9.70 -1.06
C ALA A 32 0.81 -10.63 -1.14
N GLY A 33 0.59 -11.84 -1.63
CA GLY A 33 1.63 -12.84 -1.90
C GLY A 33 2.16 -12.79 -3.35
N PRO A 34 3.10 -13.70 -3.70
CA PRO A 34 3.84 -13.64 -4.97
C PRO A 34 2.98 -13.60 -6.23
N LYS A 35 1.88 -14.38 -6.27
CA LYS A 35 0.96 -14.42 -7.42
C LYS A 35 0.31 -13.05 -7.69
N LEU A 36 -0.23 -12.39 -6.66
CA LEU A 36 -0.89 -11.10 -6.81
C LEU A 36 0.10 -9.99 -7.17
N VAL A 37 1.28 -10.00 -6.54
CA VAL A 37 2.34 -9.00 -6.77
C VAL A 37 2.88 -9.08 -8.19
N SER A 38 3.23 -10.29 -8.65
CA SER A 38 3.74 -10.50 -10.02
C SER A 38 2.68 -10.18 -11.08
N ALA A 39 1.42 -10.52 -10.86
CA ALA A 39 0.32 -10.14 -11.75
C ALA A 39 0.15 -8.61 -11.83
N SER A 40 0.23 -7.91 -10.68
CA SER A 40 0.18 -6.45 -10.60
C SER A 40 1.35 -5.81 -11.37
N ALA A 41 2.57 -6.27 -11.14
CA ALA A 41 3.75 -5.82 -11.88
C ALA A 41 3.57 -6.03 -13.40
N ASN A 42 3.14 -7.23 -13.81
CA ASN A 42 2.88 -7.56 -15.22
C ASN A 42 1.81 -6.68 -15.86
N ALA A 43 0.78 -6.27 -15.11
CA ALA A 43 -0.24 -5.31 -15.56
C ALA A 43 0.27 -3.85 -15.70
N GLY A 44 1.52 -3.56 -15.33
CA GLY A 44 2.14 -2.25 -15.47
C GLY A 44 1.91 -1.33 -14.27
N ILE A 45 1.59 -1.89 -13.09
CA ILE A 45 1.40 -1.16 -11.83
C ILE A 45 2.41 -1.63 -10.78
N MET A 46 2.55 -0.90 -9.68
CA MET A 46 3.43 -1.33 -8.59
C MET A 46 2.72 -2.36 -7.69
N GLY A 47 3.21 -3.60 -7.69
CA GLY A 47 2.81 -4.62 -6.71
C GLY A 47 3.68 -4.56 -5.47
N ILE A 48 3.08 -4.68 -4.27
CA ILE A 48 3.82 -4.67 -3.00
C ILE A 48 3.54 -5.97 -2.23
N LEU A 49 4.61 -6.76 -2.03
CA LEU A 49 4.60 -8.00 -1.25
C LEU A 49 4.46 -7.69 0.24
N ALA A 50 3.51 -8.32 0.92
CA ALA A 50 3.33 -8.11 2.36
C ALA A 50 4.20 -9.05 3.19
N SER A 51 5.34 -8.56 3.68
CA SER A 51 6.26 -9.36 4.49
C SER A 51 5.92 -9.42 5.99
N ALA A 52 5.00 -8.57 6.44
CA ALA A 52 4.68 -8.41 7.86
C ALA A 52 4.20 -9.69 8.56
N THR A 53 3.62 -10.62 7.80
CA THR A 53 3.10 -11.91 8.28
C THR A 53 4.04 -13.08 7.98
N MET A 54 5.24 -12.80 7.46
CA MET A 54 6.22 -13.79 7.05
C MET A 54 7.40 -13.81 8.02
N ASP A 55 7.93 -15.00 8.31
CA ASP A 55 9.29 -15.10 8.82
C ASP A 55 10.32 -14.74 7.72
N PHE A 56 11.61 -14.74 8.08
CA PHE A 56 12.67 -14.31 7.17
C PHE A 56 12.87 -15.25 5.97
N ASP A 57 12.72 -16.56 6.15
CA ASP A 57 12.91 -17.54 5.06
C ASP A 57 11.69 -17.59 4.13
N GLN A 58 10.49 -17.38 4.66
CA GLN A 58 9.28 -17.16 3.90
C GLN A 58 9.39 -15.89 3.04
N LEU A 59 9.98 -14.81 3.57
CA LEU A 59 10.24 -13.60 2.79
C LEU A 59 11.20 -13.86 1.62
N LYS A 60 12.34 -14.52 1.87
CA LYS A 60 13.29 -14.92 0.81
C LYS A 60 12.62 -15.73 -0.28
N THR A 61 11.89 -16.77 0.12
CA THR A 61 11.18 -17.67 -0.80
C THR A 61 10.14 -16.90 -1.61
N SER A 62 9.40 -16.00 -0.98
CA SER A 62 8.38 -15.18 -1.64
C SER A 62 8.98 -14.19 -2.64
N ILE A 63 10.12 -13.55 -2.30
CA ILE A 63 10.86 -12.68 -3.22
C ILE A 63 11.34 -13.46 -4.45
N ALA A 64 11.96 -14.63 -4.23
CA ALA A 64 12.41 -15.50 -5.31
C ALA A 64 11.25 -15.93 -6.21
N GLU A 65 10.08 -16.23 -5.64
CA GLU A 65 8.88 -16.58 -6.42
C GLU A 65 8.34 -15.39 -7.24
N VAL A 66 8.35 -14.16 -6.70
CA VAL A 66 7.96 -12.98 -7.51
C VAL A 66 8.92 -12.82 -8.68
N LYS A 67 10.24 -12.90 -8.43
CA LYS A 67 11.28 -12.74 -9.46
C LYS A 67 11.27 -13.84 -10.53
N SER A 68 10.76 -15.04 -10.21
CA SER A 68 10.58 -16.09 -11.21
C SER A 68 9.38 -15.86 -12.14
N ARG A 69 8.42 -15.01 -11.74
CA ARG A 69 7.16 -14.73 -12.45
C ARG A 69 7.16 -13.40 -13.20
N THR A 70 8.07 -12.48 -12.88
CA THR A 70 8.16 -11.17 -13.54
C THR A 70 9.57 -10.59 -13.47
N THR A 71 9.94 -9.84 -14.51
CA THR A 71 11.15 -9.01 -14.54
C THR A 71 10.85 -7.53 -14.24
N LYS A 72 9.58 -7.17 -14.04
CA LYS A 72 9.14 -5.81 -13.76
C LYS A 72 9.37 -5.44 -12.27
N PRO A 73 9.56 -4.16 -11.94
CA PRO A 73 9.80 -3.75 -10.57
C PRO A 73 8.61 -4.06 -9.65
N PHE A 74 8.92 -4.41 -8.42
CA PHE A 74 7.95 -4.60 -7.34
C PHE A 74 8.52 -4.10 -6.00
N GLY A 75 7.64 -3.95 -5.01
CA GLY A 75 7.99 -3.53 -3.67
C GLY A 75 7.78 -4.60 -2.61
N VAL A 76 8.31 -4.34 -1.43
CA VAL A 76 8.06 -5.13 -0.21
C VAL A 76 7.61 -4.19 0.90
N ASN A 77 6.52 -4.55 1.59
CA ASN A 77 6.04 -3.86 2.77
C ASN A 77 6.69 -4.44 4.03
N LEU A 78 7.28 -3.58 4.84
CA LEU A 78 8.00 -3.88 6.07
C LEU A 78 7.28 -3.33 7.30
N ARG A 79 7.54 -4.01 8.42
CA ARG A 79 7.29 -3.51 9.76
C ARG A 79 8.58 -2.92 10.32
N ALA A 80 8.55 -1.63 10.64
CA ALA A 80 9.73 -0.93 11.16
C ALA A 80 10.12 -1.41 12.58
N ASP A 81 9.20 -2.07 13.28
CA ASP A 81 9.35 -2.61 14.63
C ASP A 81 9.71 -4.10 14.66
N SER A 82 9.85 -4.76 13.50
CA SER A 82 10.33 -6.15 13.44
C SER A 82 11.76 -6.25 13.95
N ALA A 83 12.03 -7.25 14.79
CA ALA A 83 13.36 -7.49 15.38
C ALA A 83 14.43 -7.75 14.30
N ASP A 84 14.05 -8.35 13.18
CA ASP A 84 14.90 -8.70 12.02
C ASP A 84 14.83 -7.66 10.88
N VAL A 85 14.31 -6.44 11.13
CA VAL A 85 14.11 -5.43 10.07
C VAL A 85 15.40 -5.08 9.33
N GLN A 86 16.54 -5.10 10.02
CA GLN A 86 17.84 -4.82 9.41
C GLN A 86 18.26 -5.90 8.41
N ASP A 87 17.97 -7.16 8.71
CA ASP A 87 18.27 -8.30 7.83
C ASP A 87 17.33 -8.31 6.62
N ARG A 88 16.05 -7.96 6.83
CA ARG A 88 15.08 -7.76 5.74
C ARG A 88 15.51 -6.66 4.78
N ILE A 89 16.03 -5.55 5.30
CA ILE A 89 16.57 -4.46 4.48
C ILE A 89 17.80 -4.94 3.70
N SER A 90 18.74 -5.66 4.34
CA SER A 90 19.90 -6.25 3.64
C SER A 90 19.43 -7.12 2.46
N LEU A 91 18.52 -8.05 2.72
CA LEU A 91 17.96 -8.94 1.70
C LEU A 91 17.31 -8.15 0.55
N MET A 92 16.52 -7.12 0.85
CA MET A 92 15.88 -6.31 -0.18
C MET A 92 16.88 -5.57 -1.05
N ILE A 93 17.97 -5.07 -0.46
CA ILE A 93 19.06 -4.40 -1.18
C ILE A 93 19.77 -5.42 -2.09
N ASP A 94 20.17 -6.56 -1.53
CA ASP A 94 20.89 -7.62 -2.26
C ASP A 94 20.05 -8.17 -3.43
N GLU A 95 18.73 -8.29 -3.25
CA GLU A 95 17.80 -8.79 -4.25
C GLU A 95 17.35 -7.72 -5.27
N GLY A 96 17.78 -6.46 -5.09
CA GLY A 96 17.44 -5.36 -5.99
C GLY A 96 15.96 -4.97 -5.96
N ILE A 97 15.32 -5.02 -4.79
CA ILE A 97 13.92 -4.64 -4.62
C ILE A 97 13.74 -3.14 -4.84
N LYS A 98 12.76 -2.74 -5.67
CA LYS A 98 12.60 -1.34 -6.11
C LYS A 98 12.03 -0.44 -5.01
N VAL A 99 11.07 -0.94 -4.22
CA VAL A 99 10.33 -0.15 -3.24
C VAL A 99 10.34 -0.82 -1.86
N ALA A 100 10.67 -0.03 -0.85
CA ALA A 100 10.40 -0.34 0.55
C ALA A 100 9.18 0.47 1.03
N SER A 101 8.07 -0.21 1.26
CA SER A 101 6.88 0.38 1.88
C SER A 101 6.87 0.08 3.37
N PHE A 102 6.34 0.99 4.18
CA PHE A 102 6.21 0.75 5.62
C PHE A 102 4.80 1.04 6.11
N ALA A 103 4.23 0.15 6.93
CA ALA A 103 2.91 0.33 7.53
C ALA A 103 2.85 1.52 8.52
N GLN A 104 4.00 1.88 9.09
CA GLN A 104 4.21 3.05 9.95
C GLN A 104 5.53 3.72 9.56
N ALA A 105 5.73 4.98 9.94
CA ALA A 105 6.97 5.67 9.62
C ALA A 105 8.18 4.93 10.23
N PRO A 106 9.19 4.53 9.43
CA PRO A 106 10.42 3.92 9.93
C PRO A 106 11.33 4.95 10.60
N LYS A 107 12.39 4.49 11.25
CA LYS A 107 13.41 5.38 11.83
C LYS A 107 14.27 6.01 10.72
N PRO A 108 14.84 7.23 10.93
CA PRO A 108 15.66 7.91 9.93
C PRO A 108 16.82 7.08 9.39
N GLU A 109 17.44 6.25 10.23
CA GLU A 109 18.59 5.43 9.85
C GLU A 109 18.20 4.33 8.85
N LEU A 110 17.00 3.76 8.98
CA LEU A 110 16.48 2.78 8.02
C LEU A 110 16.20 3.43 6.67
N ILE A 111 15.66 4.65 6.69
CA ILE A 111 15.38 5.43 5.48
C ILE A 111 16.69 5.71 4.75
N SER A 112 17.69 6.27 5.43
CA SER A 112 19.00 6.57 4.81
C SER A 112 19.60 5.32 4.18
N ARG A 113 19.66 4.21 4.92
CA ARG A 113 20.27 2.96 4.44
C ARG A 113 19.62 2.44 3.16
N LEU A 114 18.29 2.47 3.07
CA LEU A 114 17.56 2.03 1.87
C LEU A 114 17.80 2.98 0.69
N LYS A 115 17.79 4.29 0.95
CA LYS A 115 17.99 5.32 -0.06
C LYS A 115 19.41 5.33 -0.62
N ASP A 116 20.42 5.16 0.23
CA ASP A 116 21.82 5.07 -0.17
C ASP A 116 22.06 3.87 -1.11
N ALA A 117 21.22 2.83 -1.00
CA ALA A 117 21.19 1.68 -1.89
C ALA A 117 20.27 1.83 -3.12
N GLY A 118 19.63 3.00 -3.31
CA GLY A 118 18.73 3.28 -4.44
C GLY A 118 17.32 2.69 -4.32
N VAL A 119 16.93 2.19 -3.14
CA VAL A 119 15.57 1.70 -2.87
C VAL A 119 14.65 2.86 -2.58
N VAL A 120 13.51 2.92 -3.27
CA VAL A 120 12.49 3.96 -3.06
C VAL A 120 11.74 3.70 -1.76
N VAL A 121 11.72 4.69 -0.85
CA VAL A 121 11.09 4.56 0.47
C VAL A 121 9.73 5.26 0.51
N ILE A 122 8.68 4.50 0.83
CA ILE A 122 7.29 4.99 0.86
C ILE A 122 6.59 4.58 2.17
N PRO A 123 6.64 5.41 3.23
CA PRO A 123 5.85 5.16 4.42
C PRO A 123 4.36 5.47 4.19
N SER A 124 3.51 4.70 4.86
CA SER A 124 2.09 5.01 5.05
C SER A 124 1.90 6.01 6.18
N ILE A 125 1.03 7.00 5.97
CA ILE A 125 0.69 8.03 6.94
C ILE A 125 -0.83 8.23 7.01
N GLY A 126 -1.32 8.53 8.22
CA GLY A 126 -2.73 8.84 8.49
C GLY A 126 -2.99 10.24 9.05
N ALA A 127 -1.99 11.14 9.03
CA ALA A 127 -2.13 12.51 9.53
C ALA A 127 -1.12 13.47 8.88
N LYS A 128 -1.51 14.74 8.73
CA LYS A 128 -0.66 15.82 8.17
C LYS A 128 0.71 15.90 8.85
N ARG A 129 0.74 15.92 10.19
CA ARG A 129 1.99 16.00 10.97
C ARG A 129 2.98 14.86 10.68
N HIS A 130 2.48 13.68 10.28
CA HIS A 130 3.35 12.57 9.92
C HIS A 130 4.04 12.83 8.58
N ALA A 131 3.36 13.48 7.62
CA ALA A 131 3.95 13.89 6.35
C ALA A 131 5.13 14.85 6.58
N GLU A 132 4.90 15.91 7.37
CA GLU A 132 5.94 16.89 7.70
C GLU A 132 7.19 16.21 8.28
N LYS A 133 6.98 15.24 9.18
CA LYS A 133 8.09 14.54 9.81
C LYS A 133 8.88 13.64 8.87
N VAL A 134 8.21 12.82 8.06
CA VAL A 134 8.92 11.90 7.15
C VAL A 134 9.62 12.62 6.01
N LEU A 135 9.17 13.82 5.63
CA LEU A 135 9.85 14.67 4.66
C LEU A 135 11.20 15.18 5.17
N GLU A 136 11.31 15.51 6.46
CA GLU A 136 12.60 15.86 7.08
C GLU A 136 13.61 14.71 7.01
N TRP A 137 13.12 13.48 7.00
CA TRP A 137 13.94 12.27 6.88
C TRP A 137 14.23 11.88 5.42
N GLY A 138 13.68 12.63 4.47
CA GLY A 138 13.97 12.50 3.06
C GLY A 138 13.34 11.29 2.39
N VAL A 139 12.14 10.87 2.76
CA VAL A 139 11.43 9.81 2.00
C VAL A 139 11.18 10.21 0.54
N ASP A 140 10.94 9.25 -0.34
CA ASP A 140 10.81 9.49 -1.78
C ASP A 140 9.36 9.73 -2.24
N ALA A 141 8.39 9.24 -1.47
CA ALA A 141 6.96 9.49 -1.64
C ALA A 141 6.24 9.23 -0.30
N VAL A 142 4.98 9.66 -0.19
CA VAL A 142 4.13 9.35 0.97
C VAL A 142 2.82 8.72 0.53
N LEU A 143 2.41 7.64 1.20
CA LEU A 143 1.09 7.03 1.01
C LEU A 143 0.14 7.53 2.09
N VAL A 144 -0.89 8.25 1.70
CA VAL A 144 -1.87 8.89 2.57
C VAL A 144 -3.11 8.04 2.65
N GLN A 145 -3.33 7.38 3.78
CA GLN A 145 -4.51 6.57 4.01
C GLN A 145 -5.55 7.34 4.82
N GLY A 146 -6.70 7.63 4.21
CA GLY A 146 -7.85 8.13 4.93
C GLY A 146 -8.62 7.01 5.66
N GLY A 147 -9.56 7.43 6.51
CA GLY A 147 -10.28 6.56 7.44
C GLY A 147 -11.13 5.47 6.77
N GLU A 148 -11.40 5.57 5.47
CA GLU A 148 -12.10 4.57 4.66
C GLU A 148 -11.23 3.35 4.34
N GLY A 149 -9.90 3.45 4.47
CA GLY A 149 -8.99 2.33 4.24
C GLY A 149 -9.25 1.15 5.18
N GLY A 150 -9.19 -0.07 4.64
CA GLY A 150 -9.19 -1.30 5.44
C GLY A 150 -7.87 -1.49 6.18
N GLY A 151 -7.86 -2.31 7.23
CA GLY A 151 -6.67 -2.44 8.07
C GLY A 151 -6.59 -1.35 9.14
N HIS A 152 -5.40 -1.16 9.72
CA HIS A 152 -5.14 -0.03 10.61
C HIS A 152 -5.37 1.29 9.88
N THR A 153 -6.15 2.19 10.49
CA THR A 153 -6.59 3.41 9.82
C THR A 153 -6.84 4.56 10.78
N GLY A 154 -6.72 5.79 10.27
CA GLY A 154 -7.11 6.99 11.00
C GLY A 154 -8.63 7.21 11.00
N SER A 155 -9.08 8.30 11.60
CA SER A 155 -10.50 8.70 11.60
C SER A 155 -10.85 9.71 10.51
N VAL A 156 -9.85 10.39 9.93
CA VAL A 156 -10.08 11.50 8.99
C VAL A 156 -10.40 10.94 7.59
N PRO A 157 -11.52 11.33 6.96
CA PRO A 157 -11.85 10.91 5.59
C PRO A 157 -10.78 11.31 4.58
N THR A 158 -10.60 10.50 3.55
CA THR A 158 -9.57 10.70 2.52
C THR A 158 -9.73 12.05 1.83
N SER A 159 -10.96 12.48 1.53
CA SER A 159 -11.26 13.76 0.88
C SER A 159 -10.88 14.99 1.73
N VAL A 160 -10.73 14.82 3.04
CA VAL A 160 -10.32 15.89 3.97
C VAL A 160 -8.82 15.81 4.28
N LEU A 161 -8.29 14.60 4.46
CA LEU A 161 -6.88 14.38 4.80
C LEU A 161 -5.95 14.65 3.61
N LEU A 162 -6.32 14.18 2.42
CA LEU A 162 -5.44 14.20 1.25
C LEU A 162 -5.01 15.62 0.85
N PRO A 163 -5.91 16.61 0.67
CA PRO A 163 -5.49 17.97 0.30
C PRO A 163 -4.55 18.61 1.33
N GLN A 164 -4.81 18.40 2.63
CA GLN A 164 -3.96 18.93 3.69
C GLN A 164 -2.54 18.36 3.66
N VAL A 165 -2.39 17.08 3.31
CA VAL A 165 -1.07 16.47 3.13
C VAL A 165 -0.41 16.97 1.87
N VAL A 166 -1.13 17.10 0.76
CA VAL A 166 -0.60 17.64 -0.50
C VAL A 166 -0.04 19.04 -0.27
N ASP A 167 -0.77 19.92 0.43
CA ASP A 167 -0.32 21.26 0.79
C ASP A 167 0.93 21.23 1.68
N ALA A 168 0.98 20.32 2.65
CA ALA A 168 2.14 20.17 3.55
C ALA A 168 3.39 19.65 2.82
N VAL A 169 3.21 18.74 1.85
CA VAL A 169 4.28 18.19 1.03
C VAL A 169 4.80 19.26 0.06
N ALA A 170 3.94 20.15 -0.42
CA ALA A 170 4.28 21.28 -1.28
C ALA A 170 5.10 20.86 -2.52
N GLY A 171 4.71 19.73 -3.12
CA GLY A 171 5.35 19.20 -4.34
C GLY A 171 6.75 18.61 -4.16
N ARG A 172 7.28 18.51 -2.92
CA ARG A 172 8.62 17.95 -2.66
C ARG A 172 8.76 16.49 -3.06
N VAL A 173 7.69 15.71 -2.88
CA VAL A 173 7.63 14.29 -3.23
C VAL A 173 6.23 13.93 -3.75
N PRO A 174 6.07 12.86 -4.55
CA PRO A 174 4.77 12.34 -4.93
C PRO A 174 3.92 11.95 -3.71
N VAL A 175 2.63 12.28 -3.76
CA VAL A 175 1.63 11.86 -2.76
C VAL A 175 0.75 10.78 -3.37
N ILE A 176 0.60 9.65 -2.68
CA ILE A 176 -0.22 8.52 -3.13
C ILE A 176 -1.46 8.46 -2.25
N ALA A 177 -2.65 8.54 -2.84
CA ALA A 177 -3.89 8.48 -2.09
C ALA A 177 -4.35 7.03 -1.83
N ALA A 178 -4.78 6.71 -0.62
CA ALA A 178 -5.29 5.41 -0.24
C ALA A 178 -6.53 5.53 0.67
N GLY A 179 -7.39 4.51 0.62
CA GLY A 179 -8.69 4.52 1.31
C GLY A 179 -9.83 4.95 0.39
N GLY A 180 -10.84 4.09 0.23
CA GLY A 180 -12.04 4.39 -0.58
C GLY A 180 -11.89 4.29 -2.11
N PHE A 181 -10.68 4.10 -2.65
CA PHE A 181 -10.45 3.99 -4.10
C PHE A 181 -10.61 2.56 -4.63
N PHE A 182 -11.35 2.40 -5.73
CA PHE A 182 -11.54 1.10 -6.39
C PHE A 182 -11.74 1.17 -7.92
N ASP A 183 -11.82 2.36 -8.51
CA ASP A 183 -12.03 2.55 -9.95
C ASP A 183 -11.40 3.84 -10.50
N GLY A 184 -11.61 4.11 -11.79
CA GLY A 184 -11.08 5.29 -12.47
C GLY A 184 -11.63 6.62 -11.97
N ARG A 185 -12.87 6.67 -11.46
CA ARG A 185 -13.43 7.91 -10.89
C ARG A 185 -12.64 8.31 -9.64
N GLY A 186 -12.34 7.33 -8.80
CA GLY A 186 -11.49 7.49 -7.63
C GLY A 186 -10.09 7.98 -7.99
N LEU A 187 -9.47 7.40 -9.03
CA LEU A 187 -8.16 7.85 -9.51
C LEU A 187 -8.20 9.31 -9.96
N ILE A 188 -9.15 9.71 -10.80
CA ILE A 188 -9.26 11.10 -11.26
C ILE A 188 -9.52 12.06 -10.09
N ALA A 189 -10.37 11.68 -9.13
CA ALA A 189 -10.59 12.48 -7.92
C ALA A 189 -9.32 12.67 -7.09
N ALA A 190 -8.52 11.60 -6.90
CA ALA A 190 -7.24 11.69 -6.19
C ALA A 190 -6.26 12.65 -6.91
N LEU A 191 -6.16 12.54 -8.24
CA LEU A 191 -5.32 13.43 -9.03
C LEU A 191 -5.80 14.89 -8.96
N ALA A 192 -7.12 15.12 -8.95
CA ALA A 192 -7.71 16.45 -8.79
C ALA A 192 -7.40 17.07 -7.41
N TYR A 193 -7.25 16.24 -6.37
CA TYR A 193 -6.76 16.68 -5.06
C TYR A 193 -5.24 16.87 -4.99
N GLY A 194 -4.51 16.66 -6.08
CA GLY A 194 -3.06 16.83 -6.17
C GLY A 194 -2.23 15.59 -5.81
N ALA A 195 -2.87 14.41 -5.65
CA ALA A 195 -2.12 13.17 -5.59
C ALA A 195 -1.45 12.86 -6.93
N SER A 196 -0.41 12.03 -6.89
CA SER A 196 0.27 11.50 -8.08
C SER A 196 -0.22 10.09 -8.45
N GLY A 197 -1.12 9.50 -7.68
CA GLY A 197 -1.66 8.16 -7.94
C GLY A 197 -2.48 7.63 -6.77
N VAL A 198 -2.94 6.38 -6.89
CA VAL A 198 -3.72 5.70 -5.85
C VAL A 198 -3.10 4.37 -5.44
N ALA A 199 -3.25 4.02 -4.17
CA ALA A 199 -3.00 2.69 -3.65
C ALA A 199 -4.33 2.04 -3.24
N MET A 200 -4.55 0.79 -3.66
CA MET A 200 -5.77 0.05 -3.38
C MET A 200 -5.44 -1.26 -2.69
N GLY A 201 -6.24 -1.61 -1.67
CA GLY A 201 -6.19 -2.89 -0.98
C GLY A 201 -7.33 -3.80 -1.42
N THR A 202 -8.53 -3.53 -0.89
CA THR A 202 -9.76 -4.31 -1.13
C THR A 202 -10.02 -4.59 -2.62
N ARG A 203 -9.76 -3.63 -3.52
CA ARG A 203 -9.92 -3.83 -4.96
C ARG A 203 -9.03 -4.94 -5.53
N PHE A 204 -7.80 -5.07 -5.03
CA PHE A 204 -6.85 -6.11 -5.46
C PHE A 204 -7.07 -7.44 -4.73
N LEU A 205 -7.54 -7.42 -3.49
CA LEU A 205 -8.02 -8.62 -2.80
C LEU A 205 -9.10 -9.33 -3.63
N LEU A 206 -9.97 -8.57 -4.29
CA LEU A 206 -11.09 -9.09 -5.09
C LEU A 206 -10.72 -9.45 -6.55
N THR A 207 -9.44 -9.63 -6.87
CA THR A 207 -9.00 -10.05 -8.21
C THR A 207 -8.82 -11.56 -8.31
N SER A 208 -8.79 -12.09 -9.53
CA SER A 208 -8.50 -13.51 -9.84
C SER A 208 -7.11 -13.96 -9.40
N ASP A 209 -6.15 -13.03 -9.34
CA ASP A 209 -4.76 -13.32 -8.98
C ASP A 209 -4.52 -13.33 -7.47
N SER A 210 -5.46 -12.79 -6.68
CA SER A 210 -5.43 -12.96 -5.22
C SER A 210 -5.71 -14.42 -4.84
N SER A 211 -4.89 -14.97 -3.95
CA SER A 211 -5.05 -16.32 -3.38
C SER A 211 -6.15 -16.42 -2.32
N VAL A 212 -6.81 -15.31 -1.97
CA VAL A 212 -7.92 -15.30 -1.03
C VAL A 212 -9.03 -16.25 -1.52
N PRO A 213 -9.59 -17.12 -0.66
CA PRO A 213 -10.64 -18.05 -1.06
C PRO A 213 -11.84 -17.33 -1.70
N GLN A 214 -12.43 -17.96 -2.71
CA GLN A 214 -13.56 -17.37 -3.44
C GLN A 214 -14.74 -17.06 -2.51
N THR A 215 -15.01 -17.93 -1.53
CA THR A 215 -16.05 -17.70 -0.51
C THR A 215 -15.85 -16.42 0.29
N VAL A 216 -14.60 -16.04 0.56
CA VAL A 216 -14.27 -14.77 1.23
C VAL A 216 -14.48 -13.60 0.27
N LYS A 217 -14.09 -13.72 -1.01
CA LYS A 217 -14.32 -12.68 -2.02
C LYS A 217 -15.82 -12.44 -2.23
N ASP A 218 -16.61 -13.50 -2.34
CA ASP A 218 -18.07 -13.44 -2.47
C ASP A 218 -18.69 -12.77 -1.25
N TYR A 219 -18.20 -13.08 -0.05
CA TYR A 219 -18.61 -12.42 1.18
C TYR A 219 -18.29 -10.92 1.17
N TYR A 220 -17.14 -10.49 0.67
CA TYR A 220 -16.85 -9.05 0.50
C TYR A 220 -17.77 -8.39 -0.52
N LEU A 221 -18.07 -9.08 -1.63
CA LEU A 221 -18.93 -8.57 -2.70
C LEU A 221 -20.40 -8.47 -2.27
N SER A 222 -20.83 -9.24 -1.27
CA SER A 222 -22.18 -9.20 -0.72
C SER A 222 -22.39 -8.07 0.32
N ARG A 223 -21.38 -7.22 0.55
CA ARG A 223 -21.37 -6.21 1.64
C ARG A 223 -21.42 -4.80 1.09
N GLY A 224 -22.12 -3.93 1.81
CA GLY A 224 -22.20 -2.50 1.53
C GLY A 224 -21.22 -1.67 2.35
N VAL A 225 -21.19 -0.36 2.08
CA VAL A 225 -20.30 0.59 2.77
C VAL A 225 -20.56 0.68 4.29
N LEU A 226 -21.79 0.37 4.74
CA LEU A 226 -22.18 0.38 6.15
C LEU A 226 -21.83 -0.94 6.89
N ASP A 227 -21.41 -1.97 6.16
CA ASP A 227 -21.04 -3.27 6.73
C ASP A 227 -19.58 -3.33 7.20
N THR A 228 -18.95 -2.18 7.41
CA THR A 228 -17.63 -2.07 8.02
C THR A 228 -17.71 -1.32 9.35
N VAL A 229 -16.76 -1.60 10.23
CA VAL A 229 -16.61 -0.89 11.51
C VAL A 229 -15.13 -0.62 11.76
N VAL A 230 -14.83 0.52 12.36
CA VAL A 230 -13.51 0.77 12.93
C VAL A 230 -13.56 0.27 14.37
N SER A 231 -12.80 -0.78 14.65
CA SER A 231 -12.72 -1.40 15.96
C SER A 231 -11.32 -1.23 16.53
N VAL A 232 -11.23 -1.09 17.85
CA VAL A 232 -9.97 -1.22 18.62
C VAL A 232 -9.88 -2.58 19.33
N GLN A 233 -10.93 -3.41 19.24
CA GLN A 233 -11.02 -4.69 19.96
C GLN A 233 -10.20 -5.80 19.31
N VAL A 234 -9.71 -5.59 18.08
CA VAL A 234 -8.88 -6.57 17.37
C VAL A 234 -7.48 -6.63 17.98
N ASP A 235 -6.82 -5.49 18.17
CA ASP A 235 -5.42 -5.41 18.64
C ASP A 235 -5.09 -4.13 19.43
N GLY A 236 -6.10 -3.35 19.84
CA GLY A 236 -5.93 -2.09 20.57
C GLY A 236 -5.71 -0.86 19.70
N VAL A 237 -5.49 -1.02 18.39
CA VAL A 237 -5.28 0.08 17.44
C VAL A 237 -6.49 0.20 16.51
N PRO A 238 -6.94 1.41 16.13
CA PRO A 238 -8.07 1.56 15.22
C PRO A 238 -7.87 0.79 13.91
N HIS A 239 -8.74 -0.19 13.67
CA HIS A 239 -8.65 -1.14 12.59
C HIS A 239 -10.02 -1.25 11.90
N ARG A 240 -10.12 -0.92 10.61
CA ARG A 240 -11.34 -1.09 9.83
C ARG A 240 -11.45 -2.52 9.31
N VAL A 241 -12.52 -3.19 9.73
CA VAL A 241 -12.85 -4.57 9.37
C VAL A 241 -14.30 -4.68 8.92
N LEU A 242 -14.64 -5.77 8.23
CA LEU A 242 -16.04 -6.12 7.96
C LEU A 242 -16.76 -6.47 9.27
N ARG A 243 -18.04 -6.11 9.35
CA ARG A 243 -18.93 -6.56 10.42
C ARG A 243 -19.23 -8.04 10.22
N THR A 244 -18.57 -8.88 11.01
CA THR A 244 -18.86 -10.29 11.14
C THR A 244 -19.55 -10.56 12.48
N GLU A 245 -20.09 -11.76 12.67
CA GLU A 245 -20.62 -12.18 13.97
C GLU A 245 -19.57 -12.03 15.08
N LEU A 246 -18.34 -12.50 14.82
CA LEU A 246 -17.21 -12.36 15.73
C LEU A 246 -16.93 -10.88 16.08
N VAL A 247 -16.86 -10.01 15.08
CA VAL A 247 -16.61 -8.57 15.31
C VAL A 247 -17.74 -7.93 16.11
N ASN A 248 -18.99 -8.27 15.82
CA ASN A 248 -20.12 -7.75 16.59
C ASN A 248 -20.10 -8.23 18.05
N GLN A 249 -19.72 -9.49 18.29
CA GLN A 249 -19.54 -10.01 19.66
C GLN A 249 -18.45 -9.24 20.40
N LEU A 250 -17.29 -9.03 19.78
CA LEU A 250 -16.19 -8.22 20.35
C LEU A 250 -16.62 -6.78 20.68
N GLU A 251 -17.45 -6.17 19.82
CA GLU A 251 -17.95 -4.80 20.06
C GLU A 251 -19.05 -4.73 21.13
N SER A 252 -19.84 -5.80 21.30
CA SER A 252 -20.97 -5.86 22.23
C SER A 252 -20.59 -6.20 23.67
N GLY A 253 -19.41 -6.77 23.91
CA GLY A 253 -18.91 -7.16 25.24
C GLY A 253 -18.51 -5.99 26.15
N ARG A 254 -19.12 -4.81 25.97
CA ARG A 254 -18.93 -3.61 26.79
C ARG A 254 -20.06 -3.44 27.79
#